data_AF-X1NGV4-F1
#
_entry.id   AF-X1NGV4-F1
#
_cell.length_a   1.000
_cell.length_b   1.000
_cell.length_c   1.000
_cell.angle_alpha   90.00
_cell.angle_beta   90.00
_cell.angle_gamma   90.00
#
_symmetry.space_group_name_H-M   'P 1'
#
loop_
_entity.id
_entity.type
_entity.pdbx_description
1 polymer ?
#
loop_
_entity_poly.entity_id
_entity_poly.type
_entity_poly.pdbx_seq_one_letter_code
_entity_poly.pdbx_strand_id
1 'polypeptide(L)'
;PNLLEAFYWIGEIYRVLGEKSTRQFNSLAMENYKKVIDIEEVANPISFDHPSVYWRSYVQLANIYRSLRLKDKEEKLWLQLEKAKSLPYKQVLERKGYFGFGYPSRIEVSFKDGDKIENWSYPEKDIIFTVINGEVEGEREKEPEQSEIETKTEESIPEEKPQP
;
A
#
# COMPACT_ATOMS: atom_id res chain seq x y z
N PRO A 1 8.83 -16.45 -20.47
CA PRO A 1 8.46 -15.02 -20.65
C PRO A 1 7.26 -14.66 -19.76
N ASN A 2 7.34 -13.59 -18.97
CA ASN A 2 6.29 -13.19 -18.05
C ASN A 2 5.12 -12.53 -18.82
N LEU A 3 3.95 -13.19 -18.83
CA LEU A 3 2.76 -12.73 -19.57
C LEU A 3 2.27 -11.35 -19.10
N LEU A 4 2.37 -11.06 -17.80
CA LEU A 4 1.98 -9.76 -17.24
C LEU A 4 2.88 -8.64 -17.77
N GLU A 5 4.20 -8.88 -17.80
CA GLU A 5 5.14 -7.91 -18.35
C GLU A 5 4.90 -7.68 -19.84
N ALA A 6 4.59 -8.73 -20.61
CA ALA A 6 4.30 -8.60 -22.03
C ALA A 6 3.10 -7.66 -22.27
N PHE A 7 1.99 -7.86 -21.56
CA PHE A 7 0.84 -6.96 -21.66
C PHE A 7 1.17 -5.54 -21.17
N TYR A 8 1.89 -5.40 -20.05
CA TYR A 8 2.30 -4.09 -19.54
C TYR A 8 3.12 -3.30 -20.57
N TRP A 9 4.15 -3.91 -21.16
CA TRP A 9 5.02 -3.25 -22.13
C TRP A 9 4.29 -2.90 -23.43
N ILE A 10 3.39 -3.76 -23.90
CA ILE A 10 2.51 -3.44 -25.05
C ILE A 10 1.62 -2.23 -24.70
N GLY A 11 1.08 -2.17 -23.48
CA GLY A 11 0.32 -1.03 -22.98
C GLY A 11 1.13 0.27 -23.00
N GLU A 12 2.38 0.25 -22.55
CA GLU A 12 3.27 1.42 -22.58
C GLU A 12 3.57 1.89 -24.02
N ILE A 13 3.81 0.97 -24.96
CA ILE A 13 4.00 1.31 -26.38
C ILE A 13 2.77 2.04 -26.91
N TYR A 14 1.57 1.52 -26.65
CA TYR A 14 0.34 2.16 -27.10
C TYR A 14 0.08 3.50 -26.40
N ARG A 15 0.42 3.64 -25.12
CA ARG A 15 0.30 4.92 -24.41
C ARG A 15 1.15 5.99 -25.09
N VAL A 16 2.41 5.68 -25.38
CA VAL A 16 3.33 6.62 -26.07
C VAL A 16 2.82 6.98 -27.47
N LEU A 17 2.26 6.02 -28.21
CA LEU A 17 1.64 6.29 -29.52
C LEU A 17 0.37 7.13 -29.41
N GLY A 18 -0.41 6.94 -28.35
CA GLY A 18 -1.64 7.70 -28.07
C GLY A 18 -1.38 9.17 -27.75
N GLU A 19 -0.26 9.45 -27.07
CA GLU A 19 0.20 10.81 -26.78
C GLU A 19 0.71 11.53 -28.03
N LYS A 20 1.32 10.81 -28.98
CA LYS A 20 2.02 11.40 -30.15
C LYS A 20 1.20 11.43 -31.44
N SER A 21 0.27 10.49 -31.63
CA SER A 21 -0.37 10.27 -32.93
C SER A 21 -1.89 10.36 -32.84
N THR A 22 -2.54 9.39 -32.19
CA THR A 22 -3.99 9.21 -32.32
C THR A 22 -4.59 8.63 -31.05
N ARG A 23 -5.73 9.19 -30.61
CA ARG A 23 -6.46 8.74 -29.41
C ARG A 23 -6.89 7.26 -29.45
N GLN A 24 -6.95 6.63 -30.63
CA GLN A 24 -7.24 5.19 -30.79
C GLN A 24 -6.25 4.29 -30.04
N PHE A 25 -5.00 4.74 -29.86
CA PHE A 25 -4.01 3.97 -29.12
C PHE A 25 -4.25 4.03 -27.60
N ASN A 26 -4.96 5.05 -27.09
CA ASN A 26 -5.34 5.08 -25.68
C ASN A 26 -6.28 3.93 -25.32
N SER A 27 -7.22 3.56 -26.21
CA SER A 27 -8.07 2.38 -25.98
C SER A 27 -7.27 1.09 -25.88
N LEU A 28 -6.29 0.90 -26.75
CA LEU A 28 -5.41 -0.27 -26.73
C LEU A 28 -4.52 -0.29 -25.49
N ALA A 29 -4.00 0.86 -25.06
CA ALA A 29 -3.23 0.98 -23.82
C ALA A 29 -4.10 0.59 -22.60
N MET A 30 -5.32 1.14 -22.51
CA MET A 30 -6.25 0.82 -21.42
C MET A 30 -6.59 -0.67 -21.36
N GLU A 31 -6.84 -1.32 -22.51
CA GLU A 31 -7.12 -2.75 -22.58
C GLU A 31 -5.94 -3.59 -22.03
N ASN A 32 -4.71 -3.23 -22.38
CA ASN A 32 -3.53 -3.96 -21.95
C ASN A 32 -3.27 -3.81 -20.45
N TYR A 33 -3.37 -2.59 -19.89
CA TYR A 33 -3.25 -2.40 -18.44
C TYR A 33 -4.34 -3.14 -17.68
N LYS A 34 -5.58 -3.14 -18.20
CA LYS A 34 -6.67 -3.89 -17.60
C LYS A 34 -6.40 -5.41 -17.60
N LYS A 35 -5.85 -5.97 -18.69
CA LYS A 35 -5.46 -7.39 -18.72
C LYS A 35 -4.43 -7.74 -17.66
N VAL A 36 -3.44 -6.88 -17.41
CA VAL A 36 -2.45 -7.10 -16.35
C VAL A 36 -3.14 -7.19 -14.98
N ILE A 37 -4.03 -6.24 -14.70
CA ILE A 37 -4.81 -6.20 -13.45
C ILE A 37 -5.69 -7.45 -13.31
N ASP A 38 -6.50 -7.75 -14.33
CA ASP A 38 -7.45 -8.85 -14.30
C ASP A 38 -6.75 -10.22 -14.16
N ILE A 39 -5.62 -10.44 -14.84
CA ILE A 39 -4.86 -11.69 -14.73
C ILE A 39 -4.27 -11.84 -13.32
N GLU A 40 -3.65 -10.78 -12.80
CA GLU A 40 -3.01 -10.82 -11.48
C GLU A 40 -4.04 -11.03 -10.36
N GLU A 41 -5.16 -10.32 -10.38
CA GLU A 41 -6.18 -10.45 -9.32
C GLU A 41 -6.91 -11.80 -9.35
N VAL A 42 -7.05 -12.41 -10.54
CA VAL A 42 -7.61 -13.77 -10.66
C VAL A 42 -6.61 -14.82 -10.20
N ALA A 43 -5.33 -14.66 -10.53
CA ALA A 43 -4.29 -15.63 -10.18
C ALA A 43 -3.89 -15.55 -8.69
N ASN A 44 -3.82 -14.35 -8.13
CA ASN A 44 -3.27 -14.07 -6.80
C ASN A 44 -4.23 -13.23 -5.93
N PRO A 45 -5.48 -13.68 -5.70
CA PRO A 45 -6.51 -12.86 -5.06
C PRO A 45 -6.24 -12.50 -3.60
N ILE A 46 -5.32 -13.23 -2.94
CA ILE A 46 -5.09 -13.13 -1.48
C ILE A 46 -3.60 -12.94 -1.14
N SER A 47 -2.80 -12.51 -2.11
CA SER A 47 -1.37 -12.29 -1.90
C SER A 47 -1.08 -10.94 -1.25
N PHE A 48 -0.14 -10.90 -0.31
CA PHE A 48 0.42 -9.64 0.19
C PHE A 48 1.34 -8.97 -0.82
N ASP A 49 1.98 -9.80 -1.66
CA ASP A 49 2.96 -9.38 -2.66
C ASP A 49 2.36 -9.48 -4.05
N HIS A 50 2.39 -8.37 -4.78
CA HIS A 50 2.01 -8.33 -6.19
C HIS A 50 3.17 -7.82 -7.06
N PRO A 51 3.29 -8.29 -8.31
CA PRO A 51 4.33 -7.84 -9.24
C PRO A 51 4.32 -6.32 -9.45
N SER A 52 5.49 -5.70 -9.69
CA SER A 52 5.54 -4.25 -9.90
C SER A 52 4.70 -3.76 -11.09
N VAL A 53 4.56 -4.60 -12.13
CA VAL A 53 3.75 -4.28 -13.32
C VAL A 53 2.26 -4.18 -13.03
N TYR A 54 1.77 -4.88 -12.00
CA TYR A 54 0.39 -4.76 -11.53
C TYR A 54 0.13 -3.35 -10.97
N TRP A 55 0.94 -2.91 -10.02
CA TRP A 55 0.82 -1.56 -9.44
C TRP A 55 1.00 -0.46 -10.48
N ARG A 56 1.96 -0.62 -11.39
CA ARG A 56 2.18 0.35 -12.47
C ARG A 56 0.99 0.41 -13.43
N SER A 57 0.34 -0.72 -13.72
CA SER A 57 -0.85 -0.75 -14.59
C SER A 57 -2.01 0.04 -13.99
N TYR A 58 -2.21 -0.04 -12.67
CA TYR A 58 -3.17 0.82 -11.96
C TYR A 58 -2.89 2.31 -12.15
N VAL A 59 -1.64 2.72 -11.91
CA VAL A 59 -1.22 4.12 -12.05
C VAL A 59 -1.42 4.62 -13.47
N GLN A 60 -1.01 3.85 -14.48
CA GLN A 60 -1.12 4.26 -15.88
C GLN A 60 -2.57 4.32 -16.35
N LEU A 61 -3.40 3.34 -15.96
CA LEU A 61 -4.82 3.34 -16.30
C LEU A 61 -5.54 4.52 -15.66
N ALA A 62 -5.24 4.84 -14.40
CA ALA A 62 -5.76 6.03 -13.73
C ALA A 62 -5.32 7.33 -14.43
N ASN A 63 -4.05 7.44 -14.83
CA ASN A 63 -3.56 8.60 -15.58
C ASN A 63 -4.30 8.79 -16.90
N ILE A 64 -4.57 7.71 -17.63
CA ILE A 64 -5.37 7.77 -18.86
C ILE A 64 -6.80 8.23 -18.55
N TYR A 65 -7.47 7.63 -17.56
CA TYR A 65 -8.82 8.05 -17.16
C TYR A 65 -8.88 9.52 -16.77
N ARG A 66 -7.91 10.01 -16.00
CA ARG A 66 -7.79 11.42 -15.62
C ARG A 66 -7.62 12.32 -16.83
N SER A 67 -6.72 11.97 -17.77
CA SER A 67 -6.49 12.74 -19.00
C SER A 67 -7.74 12.83 -19.89
N LEU A 68 -8.58 11.79 -19.86
CA LEU A 68 -9.84 11.70 -20.60
C LEU A 68 -11.04 12.24 -19.80
N ARG A 69 -10.82 12.78 -18.59
CA ARG A 69 -11.86 13.26 -17.66
C ARG A 69 -12.90 12.21 -17.28
N LEU A 70 -12.52 10.93 -17.26
CA LEU A 70 -13.36 9.79 -16.89
C LEU A 70 -13.30 9.52 -15.38
N LYS A 71 -13.75 10.48 -14.58
CA LYS A 71 -13.63 10.46 -13.11
C LYS A 71 -14.23 9.21 -12.47
N ASP A 72 -15.44 8.81 -12.87
CA ASP A 72 -16.11 7.63 -12.31
C ASP A 72 -15.32 6.33 -12.53
N LYS A 73 -14.57 6.25 -13.64
CA LYS A 73 -13.74 5.07 -13.93
C LYS A 73 -12.46 5.08 -13.11
N GLU A 74 -11.87 6.26 -12.90
CA GLU A 74 -10.71 6.44 -12.02
C GLU A 74 -11.07 6.08 -10.58
N GLU A 75 -12.20 6.56 -10.06
CA GLU A 75 -12.66 6.23 -8.71
C GLU A 75 -12.92 4.73 -8.54
N LYS A 76 -13.64 4.11 -9.48
CA LYS A 76 -13.88 2.66 -9.45
C LYS A 76 -12.58 1.85 -9.48
N LEU A 77 -11.58 2.33 -10.22
CA LEU A 77 -10.27 1.68 -10.30
C LEU A 77 -9.58 1.73 -8.93
N TRP A 78 -9.54 2.90 -8.26
CA TRP A 78 -8.92 3.00 -6.94
C TRP A 78 -9.66 2.20 -5.86
N LEU A 79 -10.99 2.14 -5.92
CA LEU A 79 -11.78 1.29 -5.04
C LEU A 79 -11.50 -0.21 -5.26
N GLN A 80 -11.25 -0.63 -6.50
CA GLN A 80 -10.83 -2.01 -6.79
C GLN A 80 -9.47 -2.29 -6.15
N LEU A 81 -8.51 -1.38 -6.31
CA LEU A 81 -7.18 -1.50 -5.72
C LEU A 81 -7.21 -1.63 -4.20
N GLU A 82 -8.00 -0.77 -3.55
CA GLU A 82 -8.16 -0.76 -2.10
C GLU A 82 -8.74 -2.08 -1.59
N LYS A 83 -9.73 -2.63 -2.30
CA LYS A 83 -10.30 -3.96 -1.99
C LYS A 83 -9.26 -5.06 -2.17
N ALA A 84 -8.55 -5.09 -3.29
CA ALA A 84 -7.53 -6.11 -3.54
C ALA A 84 -6.42 -6.07 -2.47
N LYS A 85 -5.94 -4.88 -2.13
CA LYS A 85 -4.88 -4.69 -1.11
C LYS A 85 -5.33 -5.03 0.31
N SER A 86 -6.59 -4.75 0.66
CA SER A 86 -7.12 -5.02 2.01
C SER A 86 -7.52 -6.47 2.24
N LEU A 87 -7.82 -7.21 1.17
CA LEU A 87 -8.39 -8.56 1.26
C LEU A 87 -7.48 -9.57 1.99
N PRO A 88 -6.15 -9.65 1.74
CA PRO A 88 -5.27 -10.57 2.46
C PRO A 88 -5.31 -10.38 3.99
N TYR A 89 -5.20 -9.13 4.44
CA TYR A 89 -5.25 -8.76 5.86
C TYR A 89 -6.58 -9.14 6.50
N LYS A 90 -7.68 -8.78 5.82
CA LYS A 90 -9.02 -9.11 6.25
C LYS A 90 -9.20 -10.61 6.43
N GLN A 91 -8.79 -11.41 5.44
CA GLN A 91 -8.97 -12.87 5.51
C GLN A 91 -8.13 -13.52 6.61
N VAL A 92 -6.90 -13.07 6.83
CA VAL A 92 -6.04 -13.59 7.90
C VAL A 92 -6.68 -13.35 9.28
N LEU A 93 -7.22 -12.15 9.50
CA LEU A 93 -7.91 -11.79 10.74
C LEU A 93 -9.23 -12.56 10.90
N GLU A 94 -10.04 -12.67 9.85
CA GLU A 94 -11.32 -13.38 9.89
C GLU A 94 -11.15 -14.88 10.21
N ARG A 95 -10.07 -15.52 9.72
CA ARG A 95 -9.76 -16.93 10.06
C ARG A 95 -9.50 -17.14 11.55
N LYS A 96 -9.10 -16.10 12.27
CA LYS A 96 -8.85 -16.12 13.73
C LYS A 96 -10.04 -15.57 14.52
N GLY A 97 -11.16 -15.27 13.86
CA GLY A 97 -12.39 -14.78 14.48
C GLY A 97 -12.49 -13.26 14.61
N TYR A 98 -11.56 -12.51 14.01
CA TYR A 98 -11.56 -11.06 14.03
C TYR A 98 -12.27 -10.48 12.82
N PHE A 99 -13.46 -9.93 13.04
CA PHE A 99 -14.32 -9.40 11.98
C PHE A 99 -14.30 -7.86 11.92
N GLY A 100 -14.59 -7.32 10.75
CA GLY A 100 -14.72 -5.88 10.55
C GLY A 100 -13.39 -5.13 10.54
N PHE A 101 -12.30 -5.82 10.20
CA PHE A 101 -10.99 -5.24 9.94
C PHE A 101 -10.72 -5.20 8.43
N GLY A 102 -10.02 -4.16 7.98
CA GLY A 102 -9.58 -3.98 6.60
C GLY A 102 -8.06 -3.92 6.50
N TYR A 103 -7.55 -3.05 5.63
CA TYR A 103 -6.12 -2.78 5.56
C TYR A 103 -5.66 -2.03 6.82
N PRO A 104 -4.54 -2.42 7.47
CA PRO A 104 -4.03 -1.73 8.65
C PRO A 104 -3.51 -0.33 8.31
N SER A 105 -3.71 0.63 9.21
CA SER A 105 -3.26 2.02 9.02
C SER A 105 -1.74 2.13 9.08
N ARG A 106 -1.09 1.30 9.90
CA ARG A 106 0.36 1.23 10.06
C ARG A 106 0.79 -0.22 10.19
N ILE A 107 1.87 -0.58 9.51
CA ILE A 107 2.53 -1.88 9.62
C ILE A 107 3.97 -1.62 10.04
N GLU A 108 4.37 -2.16 11.18
CA GLU A 108 5.77 -2.16 11.60
C GLU A 108 6.36 -3.53 11.36
N VAL A 109 7.45 -3.60 10.60
CA VAL A 109 8.10 -4.86 10.24
C VAL A 109 9.42 -4.97 10.99
N SER A 110 9.63 -6.11 11.62
CA SER A 110 10.89 -6.47 12.26
C SER A 110 11.22 -7.93 11.97
N PHE A 111 12.47 -8.32 12.20
CA PHE A 111 12.93 -9.69 12.01
C PHE A 111 13.57 -10.18 13.31
N LYS A 112 13.20 -11.37 13.76
CA LYS A 112 13.75 -11.99 14.95
C LYS A 112 13.91 -13.49 14.71
N ASP A 113 15.12 -14.00 14.95
CA ASP A 113 15.44 -15.43 14.81
C ASP A 113 15.07 -16.03 13.44
N GLY A 114 15.07 -15.21 12.38
CA GLY A 114 14.69 -15.60 11.02
C GLY A 114 13.21 -15.42 10.69
N ASP A 115 12.37 -15.19 11.69
CA ASP A 115 10.95 -14.92 11.52
C ASP A 115 10.69 -13.44 11.19
N LYS A 116 9.77 -13.21 10.25
CA LYS A 116 9.24 -11.89 9.95
C LYS A 116 8.09 -11.60 10.91
N ILE A 117 8.25 -10.57 11.72
CA ILE A 117 7.23 -10.10 12.67
C ILE A 117 6.67 -8.79 12.16
N GLU A 118 5.35 -8.73 11.99
CA GLU A 118 4.61 -7.54 11.59
C GLU A 118 3.63 -7.13 12.70
N ASN A 119 3.65 -5.85 13.07
CA ASN A 119 2.65 -5.27 13.95
C ASN A 119 1.64 -4.47 13.11
N TRP A 120 0.41 -4.96 13.01
CA TRP A 120 -0.66 -4.34 12.23
C TRP A 120 -1.52 -3.47 13.14
N SER A 121 -1.44 -2.15 12.99
CA SER A 121 -2.14 -1.19 13.83
C SER A 121 -3.46 -0.74 13.21
N TYR A 122 -4.52 -0.78 14.02
CA TYR A 122 -5.87 -0.29 13.71
C TYR A 122 -6.31 0.74 14.78
N PRO A 123 -5.89 2.01 14.64
CA PRO A 123 -6.14 3.04 15.66
C PRO A 123 -7.63 3.28 15.94
N GLU A 124 -8.49 3.13 14.93
CA GLU A 124 -9.94 3.30 15.08
C GLU A 124 -10.59 2.29 16.05
N LYS A 125 -9.89 1.18 16.32
CA LYS A 125 -10.33 0.09 17.19
C LYS A 125 -9.38 -0.14 18.37
N ASP A 126 -8.42 0.76 18.55
CA ASP A 126 -7.40 0.74 19.59
C ASP A 126 -6.63 -0.59 19.74
N ILE A 127 -6.37 -1.26 18.60
CA ILE A 127 -5.81 -2.61 18.59
C ILE A 127 -4.59 -2.71 17.66
N ILE A 128 -3.63 -3.53 18.09
CA ILE A 128 -2.47 -3.93 17.32
C ILE A 128 -2.42 -5.45 17.29
N PHE A 129 -2.42 -6.03 16.08
CA PHE A 129 -2.18 -7.46 15.90
C PHE A 129 -0.70 -7.73 15.69
N THR A 130 -0.18 -8.75 16.37
CA THR A 130 1.15 -9.29 16.11
C THR A 130 1.01 -10.46 15.14
N VAL A 131 1.65 -10.34 14.00
CA VAL A 131 1.61 -11.32 12.92
C VAL A 131 3.02 -11.85 12.67
N ILE A 132 3.19 -13.17 12.74
CA ILE A 132 4.47 -13.84 12.51
C ILE A 132 4.35 -14.66 11.24
N ASN A 133 5.19 -14.37 10.24
CA ASN A 133 5.19 -15.04 8.94
C ASN A 133 3.81 -15.14 8.27
N GLY A 134 2.95 -14.14 8.49
CA GLY A 134 1.59 -14.07 7.93
C GLY A 134 0.48 -14.69 8.79
N GLU A 135 0.81 -15.25 9.96
CA GLU A 135 -0.17 -15.79 10.91
C GLU A 135 -0.34 -14.87 12.12
N VAL A 136 -1.59 -14.63 12.54
CA VAL A 136 -1.89 -13.82 13.72
C VAL A 136 -1.64 -14.66 14.97
N GLU A 137 -0.71 -14.21 15.79
CA GLU A 137 -0.26 -14.89 17.02
C GLU A 137 -0.82 -14.23 18.29
N GLY A 138 -1.20 -12.95 18.21
CA GLY A 138 -1.79 -12.26 19.35
C GLY A 138 -2.26 -10.85 19.03
N GLU A 139 -2.92 -10.25 20.01
CA GLU A 139 -3.38 -8.87 20.00
C GLU A 139 -2.94 -8.14 21.26
N ARG A 140 -2.79 -6.83 21.15
CA ARG A 140 -2.59 -5.93 22.29
C ARG A 140 -3.31 -4.61 22.04
N GLU A 141 -3.77 -3.98 23.10
CA GLU A 141 -4.24 -2.60 23.06
C GLU A 141 -3.06 -1.67 22.77
N LYS A 142 -3.33 -0.51 22.17
CA LYS A 142 -2.30 0.51 21.99
C LYS A 142 -1.91 1.04 23.37
N GLU A 143 -0.64 0.93 23.75
CA GLU A 143 -0.18 1.63 24.96
C GLU A 143 -0.40 3.14 24.77
N PRO A 144 -0.87 3.87 25.80
CA PRO A 144 -1.02 5.31 25.70
C PRO A 144 0.34 5.92 25.36
N GLU A 145 0.39 6.64 24.23
CA GLU A 145 1.60 7.34 23.79
C GLU A 145 2.08 8.20 24.97
N GLN A 146 3.22 7.83 25.57
CA GLN A 146 3.92 8.72 26.49
C GLN A 146 4.34 9.91 25.64
N SER A 147 3.61 11.02 25.78
CA SER A 147 4.01 12.30 25.21
C SER A 147 5.42 12.58 25.70
N GLU A 148 6.38 12.70 24.79
CA GLU A 148 7.69 13.26 25.08
C GLU A 148 7.46 14.69 25.61
N ILE A 149 7.46 14.84 26.93
CA ILE A 149 7.56 16.14 27.57
C ILE A 149 9.00 16.60 27.28
N GLU A 150 9.15 17.48 26.29
CA GLU A 150 10.34 18.31 26.11
C GLU A 150 10.71 18.94 27.46
N THR A 151 11.71 18.38 28.12
CA THR A 151 12.34 19.03 29.26
C THR A 151 13.19 20.14 28.70
N LYS A 152 12.64 21.36 28.78
CA LYS A 152 13.36 22.62 28.54
C LYS A 152 14.72 22.54 29.22
N THR A 153 15.77 22.60 28.43
CA THR A 153 17.15 22.72 28.90
C THR A 153 17.28 24.11 29.53
N GLU A 154 17.41 24.18 30.86
CA GLU A 154 17.84 25.40 31.54
C GLU A 154 19.32 25.64 31.22
N GLU A 155 19.55 26.60 30.33
CA GLU A 155 20.85 27.14 29.96
C GLU A 155 21.50 27.79 31.19
N SER A 156 22.49 27.11 31.79
CA SER A 156 23.26 27.64 32.91
C SER A 156 24.42 28.48 32.36
N ILE A 157 24.31 29.80 32.49
CA ILE A 157 25.37 30.76 32.13
C ILE A 157 26.50 30.67 33.17
N PRO A 158 27.78 30.53 32.80
CA PRO A 158 28.88 30.60 33.75
C PRO A 158 29.24 32.06 34.08
N GLU A 159 29.27 32.41 35.38
CA GLU A 159 29.83 33.66 35.88
C GLU A 159 31.36 33.67 35.67
N GLU A 160 31.84 34.57 34.82
CA GLU A 160 33.26 34.95 34.76
C GLU A 160 33.45 36.25 35.55
N LYS A 161 34.24 36.21 36.62
CA LYS A 161 34.75 37.42 37.29
C LYS A 161 36.29 37.43 37.29
N PRO A 162 36.91 38.58 36.98
CA PRO A 162 38.35 38.69 36.81
C PRO A 162 39.08 38.74 38.16
N GLN A 163 40.23 38.07 38.23
CA GLN A 163 41.19 38.23 39.34
C GLN A 163 41.91 39.58 39.25
N PRO A 164 42.23 40.22 40.39
CA PRO A 164 43.05 41.43 40.44
C PRO A 164 44.53 41.17 40.17
#